data_AF-A0A9D3SC67-F1
#
_entry.id   AF-A0A9D3SC67-F1
#
_cell.length_a   1.000
_cell.length_b   1.000
_cell.length_c   1.000
_cell.angle_alpha   90.00
_cell.angle_beta   90.00
_cell.angle_gamma   90.00
#
_symmetry.space_group_name_H-M   'P 1'
#
loop_
_entity.id
_entity.type
_entity.pdbx_description
1 polymer ?
#
loop_
_entity_poly.entity_id
_entity_poly.type
_entity_poly.pdbx_seq_one_letter_code
_entity_poly.pdbx_strand_id
1 'polypeptide(L)'
;MQFMYGYPPTASVIQKHSPSPEVVCHATGFFPKAVNITWRKDGEDVNEDVELRETLPNQDGSFQKRSILKVPAEDLQKHTYTCVIQHSSLKEELVLNVRNECRILTGRKNTFL
;
A
#
# COMPACT_ATOMS: atom_id res chain seq x y z
N MET A 1 0.33 1.74 -33.81
CA MET A 1 0.16 0.64 -32.84
C MET A 1 0.84 1.04 -31.54
N GLN A 2 0.04 1.05 -30.46
CA GLN A 2 0.24 1.64 -29.14
C GLN A 2 1.26 0.87 -28.26
N PHE A 3 2.48 0.63 -28.72
CA PHE A 3 3.47 -0.16 -27.96
C PHE A 3 4.36 0.65 -27.00
N MET A 4 4.14 1.97 -26.85
CA MET A 4 5.00 2.84 -26.02
C MET A 4 4.30 3.52 -24.83
N TYR A 5 2.98 3.43 -24.69
CA TYR A 5 2.30 4.06 -23.57
C TYR A 5 2.10 3.04 -22.45
N GLY A 6 3.04 3.00 -21.51
CA GLY A 6 2.81 2.35 -20.23
C GLY A 6 1.74 3.11 -19.44
N TYR A 7 0.89 2.38 -18.72
CA TYR A 7 -0.14 2.96 -17.87
C TYR A 7 0.40 3.05 -16.44
N PRO A 8 0.38 4.24 -15.79
CA PRO A 8 0.86 4.40 -14.42
C PRO A 8 -0.06 3.72 -13.41
N PRO A 9 0.49 3.13 -12.34
CA PRO A 9 -0.32 2.58 -11.27
C PRO A 9 -1.12 3.67 -10.56
N THR A 10 -2.38 3.38 -10.32
CA THR A 10 -3.12 4.03 -9.23
C THR A 10 -2.84 3.26 -7.96
N ALA A 11 -2.53 3.97 -6.87
CA ALA A 11 -2.08 3.36 -5.65
C ALA A 11 -2.85 3.86 -4.42
N SER A 12 -3.04 2.97 -3.44
CA SER A 12 -3.71 3.27 -2.18
C SER A 12 -3.09 2.49 -1.02
N VAL A 13 -3.22 3.06 0.18
CA VAL A 13 -2.81 2.42 1.43
C VAL A 13 -4.05 2.14 2.27
N ILE A 14 -4.15 0.91 2.75
CA ILE A 14 -5.29 0.41 3.51
C ILE A 14 -4.76 -0.15 4.83
N GLN A 15 -5.27 0.35 5.95
CA GLN A 15 -4.94 -0.19 7.28
C GLN A 15 -6.01 -1.18 7.73
N LYS A 16 -5.54 -2.27 8.33
CA LYS A 16 -6.38 -3.23 9.04
C LYS A 16 -5.92 -3.30 10.49
N HIS A 17 -6.86 -3.22 11.43
CA HIS A 17 -6.52 -3.06 12.85
C HIS A 17 -6.72 -4.32 13.70
N SER A 18 -7.45 -5.34 13.22
CA SER A 18 -7.75 -6.57 13.98
C SER A 18 -7.97 -7.79 13.06
N PRO A 19 -7.66 -9.03 13.51
CA PRO A 19 -7.01 -9.42 14.76
C PRO A 19 -5.48 -9.27 14.74
N SER A 20 -4.89 -9.01 13.56
CA SER A 20 -3.47 -8.75 13.38
C SER A 20 -3.33 -7.43 12.60
N PRO A 21 -2.79 -6.37 13.23
CA PRO A 21 -2.60 -5.10 12.56
C PRO A 21 -1.67 -5.22 11.35
N GLU A 22 -2.14 -4.80 10.18
CA GLU A 22 -1.36 -4.82 8.95
C GLU A 22 -1.73 -3.62 8.07
N VAL A 23 -0.77 -3.20 7.26
CA VAL A 23 -0.95 -2.16 6.26
C VAL A 23 -0.76 -2.76 4.87
N VAL A 24 -1.71 -2.52 3.98
CA VAL A 24 -1.69 -3.00 2.61
C VAL A 24 -1.46 -1.83 1.68
N CYS A 25 -0.37 -1.87 0.93
CA CYS A 25 -0.17 -1.00 -0.23
C CYS A 25 -0.67 -1.72 -1.48
N HIS A 26 -1.62 -1.13 -2.18
CA HIS A 26 -2.24 -1.70 -3.37
C HIS A 26 -1.99 -0.81 -4.58
N ALA A 27 -1.29 -1.35 -5.57
CA ALA A 27 -1.13 -0.76 -6.90
C ALA A 27 -2.05 -1.49 -7.89
N THR A 28 -2.77 -0.75 -8.74
CA THR A 28 -3.67 -1.32 -9.76
C THR A 28 -3.76 -0.42 -11.00
N GLY A 29 -4.27 -0.95 -12.11
CA GLY A 29 -4.49 -0.19 -13.35
C GLY A 29 -3.21 0.08 -14.15
N PHE A 30 -2.12 -0.63 -13.87
CA PHE A 30 -0.82 -0.39 -14.51
C PHE A 30 -0.49 -1.39 -15.60
N PHE A 31 0.41 -0.97 -16.49
CA PHE A 31 1.03 -1.79 -17.53
C PHE A 31 2.37 -1.17 -17.93
N PRO A 32 3.46 -1.95 -18.13
CA PRO A 32 3.55 -3.41 -18.18
C PRO A 32 3.46 -4.12 -16.81
N LYS A 33 3.51 -5.46 -16.78
CA LYS A 33 3.34 -6.27 -15.56
C LYS A 33 4.39 -6.00 -14.46
N ALA A 34 5.59 -5.55 -14.83
CA ALA A 34 6.70 -5.39 -13.91
C ALA A 34 6.50 -4.13 -13.04
N VAL A 35 6.34 -4.33 -11.73
CA VAL A 35 6.23 -3.28 -10.71
C VAL A 35 6.99 -3.71 -9.47
N ASN A 36 7.66 -2.77 -8.83
CA ASN A 36 8.31 -2.96 -7.53
C ASN A 36 7.56 -2.18 -6.45
N ILE A 37 7.37 -2.79 -5.28
CA ILE A 37 6.71 -2.15 -4.13
C ILE A 37 7.57 -2.42 -2.90
N THR A 38 8.12 -1.37 -2.30
CA THR A 38 8.94 -1.42 -1.09
C THR A 38 8.33 -0.58 0.02
N TRP A 39 8.83 -0.76 1.24
CA TRP A 39 8.42 0.01 2.40
C TRP A 39 9.61 0.76 2.98
N ARG A 40 9.39 1.97 3.50
CA ARG A 40 10.36 2.70 4.31
C ARG A 40 9.78 3.03 5.67
N LYS A 41 10.61 2.95 6.72
CA LYS A 41 10.37 3.44 8.08
C LYS A 41 11.29 4.63 8.31
N ASP A 42 10.72 5.81 8.53
CA ASP A 42 11.46 7.07 8.73
C ASP A 42 12.52 7.37 7.63
N GLY A 43 12.24 6.90 6.41
CA GLY A 43 13.11 7.09 5.24
C GLY A 43 14.08 5.93 4.97
N GLU A 44 14.22 4.97 5.87
CA GLU A 44 15.07 3.78 5.69
C GLU A 44 14.25 2.60 5.16
N ASP A 45 14.79 1.86 4.19
CA ASP A 45 14.11 0.71 3.59
C ASP A 45 13.93 -0.43 4.62
N VAL A 46 12.75 -1.05 4.64
CA VAL A 46 12.40 -2.16 5.54
C VAL A 46 11.93 -3.36 4.74
N ASN A 47 12.46 -4.52 5.07
CA ASN A 47 12.12 -5.79 4.41
C ASN A 47 11.56 -6.83 5.40
N GLU A 48 11.73 -6.60 6.70
CA GLU A 48 11.15 -7.41 7.77
C GLU A 48 9.63 -7.27 7.77
N ASP A 49 8.92 -8.39 8.00
CA ASP A 49 7.47 -8.42 8.10
C ASP A 49 6.71 -7.89 6.87
N VAL A 50 7.40 -7.80 5.73
CA VAL A 50 6.85 -7.47 4.42
C VAL A 50 6.49 -8.74 3.66
N GLU A 51 5.24 -8.84 3.22
CA GLU A 51 4.75 -9.86 2.31
C GLU A 51 4.38 -9.24 0.96
N LEU A 52 5.23 -9.47 -0.05
CA LEU A 52 4.95 -9.05 -1.42
C LEU A 52 4.14 -10.13 -2.16
N ARG A 53 2.92 -9.80 -2.56
CA ARG A 53 2.05 -10.73 -3.31
C ARG A 53 2.40 -10.74 -4.79
N GLU A 54 1.94 -11.78 -5.48
CA GLU A 54 2.07 -11.90 -6.93
C GLU A 54 1.35 -10.74 -7.66
N THR A 55 1.83 -10.44 -8.87
CA THR A 55 1.14 -9.51 -9.77
C THR A 55 0.02 -10.24 -10.50
N LEU A 56 -1.22 -9.81 -10.29
CA LEU A 56 -2.41 -10.41 -10.85
C LEU A 56 -2.96 -9.56 -12.02
N PRO A 57 -3.58 -10.17 -13.03
CA PRO A 57 -4.26 -9.44 -14.10
C PRO A 57 -5.62 -8.91 -13.63
N ASN A 58 -6.05 -7.80 -14.21
CA ASN A 58 -7.40 -7.25 -14.12
C ASN A 58 -8.23 -7.63 -15.36
N GLN A 59 -9.56 -7.50 -15.27
CA GLN A 59 -10.47 -7.82 -16.38
C GLN A 59 -10.28 -6.90 -17.59
N ASP A 60 -9.80 -5.68 -17.38
CA ASP A 60 -9.53 -4.68 -18.42
C ASP A 60 -8.16 -4.87 -19.10
N GLY A 61 -7.41 -5.91 -18.74
CA GLY A 61 -6.08 -6.20 -19.27
C GLY A 61 -4.93 -5.47 -18.57
N SER A 62 -5.21 -4.61 -17.59
CA SER A 62 -4.18 -4.02 -16.72
C SER A 62 -3.72 -5.01 -15.64
N PHE A 63 -2.76 -4.60 -14.80
CA PHE A 63 -2.26 -5.41 -13.70
C PHE A 63 -2.52 -4.76 -12.34
N GLN A 64 -2.49 -5.59 -11.30
CA GLN A 64 -2.52 -5.19 -9.91
C GLN A 64 -1.49 -5.96 -9.07
N LYS A 65 -0.99 -5.33 -8.00
CA LYS A 65 -0.07 -5.96 -7.04
C LYS A 65 -0.29 -5.38 -5.65
N ARG A 66 -0.10 -6.22 -4.62
CA ARG A 66 -0.20 -5.80 -3.21
C ARG A 66 1.08 -6.13 -2.46
N SER A 67 1.48 -5.24 -1.56
CA SER A 67 2.48 -5.50 -0.53
C SER A 67 1.83 -5.29 0.84
N ILE A 68 2.01 -6.24 1.75
CA ILE A 68 1.47 -6.17 3.11
C ILE A 68 2.64 -5.99 4.06
N LEU A 69 2.57 -4.99 4.94
CA LEU A 69 3.49 -4.80 6.05
C LEU A 69 2.75 -5.12 7.33
N LYS A 70 3.23 -6.10 8.10
CA LYS A 70 2.72 -6.36 9.45
C LYS A 70 3.47 -5.46 10.42
N VAL A 71 2.72 -4.61 11.11
CA VAL A 71 3.32 -3.60 11.99
C VAL A 71 2.36 -3.31 13.14
N PRO A 72 2.83 -3.35 14.40
CA PRO A 72 2.00 -3.02 15.55
C PRO A 72 1.42 -1.61 15.45
N ALA A 73 0.19 -1.41 15.92
CA ALA A 73 -0.48 -0.11 15.89
C ALA A 73 0.26 0.98 16.68
N GLU A 74 1.04 0.59 17.70
CA GLU A 74 1.90 1.52 18.44
C GLU A 74 3.10 2.01 17.63
N ASP A 75 3.63 1.17 16.76
CA ASP A 75 4.81 1.47 15.96
C ASP A 75 4.43 2.38 14.79
N LEU A 76 3.25 2.16 14.19
CA LEU A 76 2.62 3.09 13.24
C LEU A 76 2.38 4.49 13.81
N GLN A 77 2.11 4.61 15.11
CA GLN A 77 1.91 5.92 15.75
C GLN A 77 3.23 6.65 16.00
N LYS A 78 4.33 5.92 16.20
CA LYS A 78 5.64 6.47 16.55
C LYS A 78 6.49 6.81 15.32
N HIS A 79 6.32 6.06 14.24
CA HIS A 79 7.17 6.13 13.06
C HIS A 79 6.38 6.44 11.80
N THR A 80 7.04 7.08 10.83
CA THR A 80 6.46 7.36 9.53
C THR A 80 6.75 6.20 8.60
N TYR A 81 5.73 5.43 8.29
CA TYR A 81 5.80 4.39 7.26
C TYR A 81 5.38 4.94 5.91
N THR A 82 6.13 4.58 4.87
CA THR A 82 5.80 4.94 3.49
C THR A 82 5.87 3.71 2.59
N CYS A 83 4.90 3.57 1.70
CA CYS A 83 4.97 2.63 0.59
C CYS A 83 5.56 3.34 -0.63
N VAL A 84 6.58 2.73 -1.24
CA VAL A 84 7.25 3.25 -2.42
C VAL A 84 6.98 2.31 -3.59
N ILE A 85 6.45 2.86 -4.70
CA ILE A 85 6.09 2.09 -5.89
C ILE A 85 6.90 2.59 -7.07
N GLN A 86 7.63 1.67 -7.69
CA GLN A 86 8.42 1.93 -8.88
C GLN A 86 7.84 1.15 -10.06
N HIS A 87 7.62 1.86 -11.16
CA HIS A 87 7.05 1.30 -12.37
C HIS A 87 7.56 2.05 -13.59
N SER A 88 7.83 1.34 -14.69
CA SER A 88 8.46 1.91 -15.90
C SER A 88 7.71 3.06 -16.57
N SER A 89 6.39 3.18 -16.35
CA SER A 89 5.60 4.29 -16.88
C SER A 89 5.61 5.55 -16.01
N LEU A 90 6.22 5.49 -14.83
CA LEU A 90 6.38 6.64 -13.95
C LEU A 90 7.70 7.34 -14.24
N LYS A 91 7.69 8.68 -14.23
CA LYS A 91 8.93 9.48 -14.27
C LYS A 91 9.68 9.42 -12.93
N GLU A 92 8.93 9.33 -11.84
CA GLU A 92 9.41 9.29 -10.45
C GLU A 92 8.58 8.27 -9.67
N GLU A 93 9.14 7.71 -8.60
CA GLU A 93 8.42 6.74 -7.76
C GLU A 93 7.17 7.35 -7.08
N LEU A 94 6.13 6.55 -6.90
CA LEU A 94 5.00 6.96 -6.06
C LEU A 94 5.35 6.68 -4.60
N VAL A 95 5.26 7.71 -3.76
CA VAL A 95 5.47 7.59 -2.31
C VAL A 95 4.15 7.86 -1.60
N LEU A 96 3.66 6.86 -0.86
CA LEU A 96 2.40 6.90 -0.14
C LEU A 96 2.65 6.78 1.36
N ASN A 97 2.33 7.84 2.11
CA ASN A 97 2.42 7.81 3.56
C ASN A 97 1.28 6.96 4.14
N VAL A 98 1.62 6.10 5.10
CA VAL A 98 0.63 5.45 5.95
C VAL A 98 0.05 6.54 6.85
N ARG A 99 -1.19 6.96 6.61
CA ARG A 99 -1.83 8.00 7.42
C ARG A 99 -2.05 7.48 8.84
N ASN A 100 -1.62 8.21 9.87
CA ASN A 100 -1.90 7.83 11.27
C ASN A 100 -3.38 8.04 11.68
N GLU A 101 -4.30 8.09 10.73
CA GLU A 101 -5.73 8.19 10.97
C GLU A 101 -6.28 6.82 11.39
N CYS A 102 -6.03 6.48 12.65
CA CYS A 102 -6.82 5.49 13.35
C CYS A 102 -8.26 6.02 13.44
N ARG A 103 -9.08 5.79 12.40
CA ARG A 103 -10.53 5.93 12.53
C ARG A 103 -11.01 4.70 13.27
N ILE A 104 -10.77 4.67 14.58
CA ILE A 104 -11.59 3.82 15.44
C ILE A 104 -13.00 4.33 15.20
N LEU A 105 -13.80 3.60 14.41
CA LEU A 105 -15.25 3.64 14.58
C LEU A 105 -15.47 2.99 15.93
N THR A 106 -15.16 3.72 17.01
CA THR A 106 -15.54 3.33 18.35
C THR A 106 -17.04 3.15 18.26
N GLY A 107 -17.48 1.91 18.45
CA GLY A 107 -18.89 1.62 18.62
C GLY A 107 -19.42 2.63 19.62
N ARG A 108 -20.36 3.45 19.16
CA ARG A 108 -21.15 4.39 19.93
C ARG A 108 -21.61 3.66 21.19
N LYS A 109 -20.96 3.89 22.34
CA LYS A 109 -21.54 3.56 23.64
C LYS A 109 -22.67 4.57 23.85
N ASN A 110 -23.86 4.26 23.33
CA ASN A 110 -25.08 4.85 23.85
C ASN A 110 -25.30 4.20 25.23
N THR A 111 -24.69 4.76 26.25
CA THR A 111 -25.19 4.61 27.62
C THR A 111 -26.32 5.62 27.75
N PHE A 112 -27.56 5.17 27.58
CA PHE A 112 -28.71 5.89 28.12
C PHE A 112 -28.94 5.35 29.53
N LEU A 113 -29.01 6.29 30.48
CA LEU A 113 -29.71 6.12 31.76
C LEU A 113 -31.20 5.83 31.50
#